data_AF-X1M336-F1
#
_entry.id   AF-X1M336-F1
#
_cell.length_a   1.000
_cell.length_b   1.000
_cell.length_c   1.000
_cell.angle_alpha   90.00
_cell.angle_beta   90.00
_cell.angle_gamma   90.00
#
_symmetry.space_group_name_H-M   'P 1'
#
loop_
_entity.id
_entity.type
_entity.pdbx_description
1 polymer ?
#
loop_
_entity_poly.entity_id
_entity_poly.type
_entity_poly.pdbx_seq_one_letter_code
_entity_poly.pdbx_strand_id
1 'polypeptide(L)'
;MIRAEIKRKVKKIVKEYCPCERTQQRRKNETKAIKLIEKCLGRLTKEDIATIMEYLDSDLWDGYEYRGRFGQLLTGQNWNLILQNDAHKLNSLFSEIYREEKLEMVKSLISDLLGIYHGFVSCLLYLKDSDKYNVFIPATTKGVKEAFPHKAKVLRYTGPFQKNFLMFNELTNKLKRECRLKPQEVDIVLTCLPSW
;
A
#
# COMPACT_ATOMS: atom_id res chain seq x y z
N MET A 1 19.67 8.30 -11.22
CA MET A 1 20.26 6.97 -11.11
C MET A 1 20.41 6.64 -9.64
N ILE A 2 20.00 5.44 -9.23
CA ILE A 2 20.14 4.93 -7.88
C ILE A 2 21.59 4.48 -7.66
N ARG A 3 22.11 4.72 -6.44
CA ARG A 3 23.47 4.33 -6.07
C ARG A 3 23.65 2.81 -6.20
N ALA A 4 24.82 2.36 -6.67
CA ALA A 4 25.10 0.93 -6.86
C ALA A 4 24.97 0.13 -5.55
N GLU A 5 25.30 0.74 -4.41
CA GLU A 5 25.09 0.17 -3.08
C GLU A 5 23.63 -0.17 -2.80
N ILE A 6 22.71 0.77 -3.06
CA ILE A 6 21.27 0.54 -2.88
C ILE A 6 20.79 -0.61 -3.76
N LYS A 7 21.25 -0.68 -5.02
CA LYS A 7 20.91 -1.82 -5.90
C LYS A 7 21.37 -3.17 -5.32
N ARG A 8 22.55 -3.21 -4.70
CA ARG A 8 23.05 -4.42 -4.01
C ARG A 8 22.19 -4.79 -2.79
N LYS A 9 21.84 -3.82 -1.94
CA LYS A 9 20.94 -4.03 -0.79
C LYS A 9 19.58 -4.56 -1.24
N VAL A 10 18.97 -3.93 -2.24
CA VAL A 10 17.68 -4.38 -2.82
C VAL A 10 17.77 -5.82 -3.33
N LYS A 11 18.82 -6.17 -4.09
CA LYS A 11 19.00 -7.55 -4.59
C LYS A 11 19.08 -8.57 -3.45
N LYS A 12 19.75 -8.22 -2.35
CA LYS A 12 19.85 -9.08 -1.16
C LYS A 12 18.50 -9.23 -0.46
N ILE A 13 17.77 -8.13 -0.26
CA ILE A 13 16.43 -8.14 0.34
C ILE A 13 15.46 -8.98 -0.50
N VAL A 14 15.47 -8.85 -1.83
CA VAL A 14 14.60 -9.66 -2.71
C VAL A 14 14.93 -11.15 -2.55
N LYS A 15 16.21 -11.51 -2.53
CA LYS A 15 16.64 -12.90 -2.36
C LYS A 15 16.20 -13.50 -1.02
N GLU A 16 16.27 -12.73 0.05
CA GLU A 16 16.02 -13.22 1.41
C GLU A 16 14.55 -13.14 1.82
N TYR A 17 13.83 -12.08 1.43
CA TYR A 17 12.48 -11.80 1.93
C TYR A 17 11.39 -11.87 0.87
N CYS A 18 11.71 -12.03 -0.42
CA CYS A 18 10.71 -12.11 -1.48
C CYS A 18 10.73 -13.48 -2.19
N PRO A 19 10.59 -14.61 -1.46
CA PRO A 19 10.48 -15.91 -2.13
C PRO A 19 9.26 -15.92 -3.07
N CYS A 20 9.37 -16.68 -4.15
CA CYS A 20 8.37 -16.69 -5.23
C CYS A 20 6.96 -16.97 -4.69
N GLU A 21 6.84 -17.96 -3.79
CA GLU A 21 5.58 -18.36 -3.17
C GLU A 21 4.89 -17.22 -2.42
N ARG A 22 5.64 -16.45 -1.61
CA ARG A 22 5.12 -15.25 -0.92
C ARG A 22 4.56 -14.23 -1.91
N THR A 23 5.30 -13.92 -2.97
CA THR A 23 4.85 -12.95 -3.99
C THR A 23 3.64 -13.44 -4.79
N GLN A 24 3.54 -14.75 -5.04
CA GLN A 24 2.39 -15.36 -5.72
C GLN A 24 1.14 -15.34 -4.84
N GLN A 25 1.26 -15.65 -3.55
CA GLN A 25 0.16 -15.59 -2.60
C GLN A 25 -0.38 -14.16 -2.46
N ARG A 26 0.49 -13.16 -2.35
CA ARG A 26 0.11 -11.73 -2.36
C ARG A 26 -0.69 -11.38 -3.60
N ARG A 27 -0.19 -11.73 -4.79
CA ARG A 27 -0.89 -11.48 -6.07
C ARG A 27 -2.26 -12.16 -6.11
N LYS A 28 -2.36 -13.40 -5.63
CA LYS A 28 -3.62 -14.15 -5.58
C LYS A 28 -4.65 -13.45 -4.69
N ASN A 29 -4.24 -12.97 -3.52
CA ASN A 29 -5.15 -12.28 -2.60
C ASN A 29 -5.51 -10.88 -3.10
N GLU A 30 -4.57 -10.12 -3.66
CA GLU A 30 -4.84 -8.84 -4.34
C GLU A 30 -5.88 -9.03 -5.46
N THR A 31 -5.75 -10.08 -6.27
CA THR A 31 -6.73 -10.43 -7.32
C THR A 31 -8.13 -10.71 -6.75
N LYS A 32 -8.22 -11.39 -5.60
CA LYS A 32 -9.51 -11.64 -4.93
C LYS A 32 -10.13 -10.34 -4.40
N ALA A 33 -9.33 -9.47 -3.79
CA ALA A 33 -9.78 -8.16 -3.31
C ALA A 33 -10.31 -7.30 -4.46
N ILE A 34 -9.58 -7.23 -5.58
CA ILE A 34 -9.97 -6.50 -6.79
C ILE A 34 -11.32 -7.00 -7.31
N LYS A 35 -11.47 -8.32 -7.49
CA LYS A 35 -12.73 -8.90 -7.97
C LYS A 35 -13.92 -8.56 -7.06
N LEU A 36 -13.71 -8.55 -5.75
CA LEU A 36 -14.76 -8.20 -4.80
C LEU A 36 -15.13 -6.71 -4.89
N ILE A 37 -14.14 -5.82 -4.97
CA ILE A 37 -14.36 -4.39 -5.20
C ILE A 37 -15.13 -4.17 -6.50
N GLU A 38 -14.68 -4.73 -7.62
CA GLU A 38 -15.31 -4.52 -8.93
C GLU A 38 -16.75 -5.02 -9.00
N LYS A 39 -17.04 -6.16 -8.35
CA LYS A 39 -18.39 -6.74 -8.32
C LYS A 39 -19.36 -5.92 -7.46
N CYS A 40 -18.88 -5.34 -6.37
CA CYS A 40 -19.70 -4.74 -5.32
C CYS A 40 -19.49 -3.22 -5.18
N LEU A 41 -18.74 -2.57 -6.07
CA LEU A 41 -18.45 -1.14 -5.97
C LEU A 41 -19.73 -0.30 -5.86
N GLY A 42 -19.77 0.60 -4.87
CA GLY A 42 -20.93 1.43 -4.56
C GLY A 42 -21.99 0.74 -3.68
N ARG A 43 -21.84 -0.57 -3.42
CA ARG A 43 -22.74 -1.39 -2.59
C ARG A 43 -22.00 -2.39 -1.69
N LEU A 44 -20.73 -2.12 -1.37
CA LEU A 44 -19.93 -2.94 -0.46
C LEU A 44 -20.57 -2.97 0.93
N THR A 45 -20.78 -4.16 1.48
CA THR A 45 -21.18 -4.32 2.88
C THR A 45 -19.96 -4.22 3.81
N LYS A 46 -20.18 -4.20 5.13
CA LYS A 46 -19.09 -4.23 6.10
C LYS A 46 -18.30 -5.54 6.01
N GLU A 47 -18.98 -6.64 5.72
CA GLU A 47 -18.39 -7.96 5.50
C GLU A 47 -17.53 -7.99 4.24
N ASP A 48 -17.98 -7.35 3.15
CA ASP A 48 -17.16 -7.20 1.94
C ASP A 48 -15.88 -6.43 2.23
N ILE A 49 -15.98 -5.31 2.96
CA ILE A 49 -14.85 -4.45 3.32
C ILE A 49 -13.87 -5.19 4.24
N ALA A 50 -14.37 -5.93 5.23
CA ALA A 50 -13.55 -6.80 6.07
C ALA A 50 -12.80 -7.84 5.24
N THR A 51 -13.49 -8.48 4.28
CA THR A 51 -12.88 -9.48 3.38
C THR A 51 -11.81 -8.86 2.48
N ILE A 52 -12.04 -7.66 1.94
CA ILE A 52 -11.04 -6.92 1.15
C ILE A 52 -9.79 -6.64 1.99
N MET A 53 -9.97 -6.15 3.22
CA MET A 53 -8.88 -5.88 4.14
C MET A 53 -8.11 -7.15 4.51
N GLU A 54 -8.79 -8.29 4.63
CA GLU A 54 -8.17 -9.58 4.93
C GLU A 54 -7.25 -10.02 3.80
N TYR A 55 -7.74 -9.95 2.57
CA TYR A 55 -6.93 -10.26 1.39
C TYR A 55 -5.75 -9.30 1.22
N LEU A 56 -5.95 -8.02 1.52
CA LEU A 56 -4.91 -7.00 1.42
C LEU A 56 -3.80 -7.20 2.47
N ASP A 57 -4.16 -7.54 3.71
CA ASP A 57 -3.21 -7.69 4.83
C ASP A 57 -2.56 -9.08 4.91
N SER A 58 -3.04 -10.03 4.11
CA SER A 58 -2.52 -11.40 4.04
C SER A 58 -1.14 -11.44 3.38
N ASP A 59 -0.26 -12.23 3.99
CA ASP A 59 1.11 -12.45 3.57
C ASP A 59 1.55 -13.89 3.86
N LEU A 60 2.76 -14.24 3.44
CA LEU A 60 3.42 -15.49 3.78
C LEU A 60 4.78 -15.20 4.44
N TRP A 61 5.01 -15.76 5.62
CA TRP A 61 6.27 -15.64 6.34
C TRP A 61 6.74 -17.01 6.83
N ASP A 62 7.97 -17.40 6.48
CA ASP A 62 8.56 -18.71 6.81
C ASP A 62 7.64 -19.91 6.51
N GLY A 63 6.87 -19.83 5.41
CA GLY A 63 5.93 -20.88 4.97
C GLY A 63 4.55 -20.85 5.65
N TYR A 64 4.32 -19.92 6.58
CA TYR A 64 3.03 -19.78 7.27
C TYR A 64 2.26 -18.56 6.77
N GLU A 65 0.93 -18.71 6.69
CA GLU A 65 0.06 -17.57 6.43
C GLU A 65 0.15 -16.59 7.61
N TYR A 66 0.39 -15.32 7.28
CA TYR A 66 0.53 -14.25 8.23
C TYR A 66 -0.44 -13.12 7.90
N ARG A 67 -1.04 -12.52 8.93
CA ARG A 67 -1.81 -11.28 8.82
C ARG A 67 -1.04 -10.19 9.54
N GLY A 68 -0.85 -9.07 8.87
CA GLY A 68 -0.09 -7.93 9.38
C GLY A 68 0.89 -7.36 8.37
N ARG A 69 0.71 -7.60 7.06
CA ARG A 69 1.54 -7.02 5.98
C ARG A 69 1.75 -5.53 6.17
N PHE A 70 0.71 -4.81 6.60
CA PHE A 70 0.77 -3.36 6.78
C PHE A 70 0.75 -2.91 8.25
N GLY A 71 1.04 -3.82 9.18
CA GLY A 71 1.12 -3.55 10.61
C GLY A 71 -0.12 -2.81 11.13
N GLN A 72 0.10 -1.69 11.83
CA GLN A 72 -0.97 -0.91 12.47
C GLN A 72 -2.06 -0.39 11.51
N LEU A 73 -1.83 -0.41 10.19
CA LEU A 73 -2.85 0.00 9.23
C LEU A 73 -4.09 -0.91 9.29
N LEU A 74 -3.90 -2.21 9.49
CA LEU A 74 -4.97 -3.22 9.43
C LEU A 74 -4.96 -4.15 10.66
N THR A 75 -4.38 -3.71 11.79
CA THR A 75 -4.47 -4.47 13.06
C THR A 75 -5.85 -4.33 13.70
N GLY A 76 -6.21 -5.27 14.58
CA GLY A 76 -7.56 -5.43 15.15
C GLY A 76 -8.23 -4.15 15.67
N GLN A 77 -7.50 -3.26 16.35
CA GLN A 77 -8.11 -1.99 16.79
C GLN A 77 -8.46 -1.07 15.63
N ASN A 78 -7.53 -0.85 14.68
CA ASN A 78 -7.79 0.01 13.53
C ASN A 78 -8.83 -0.62 12.58
N TRP A 79 -8.78 -1.94 12.44
CA TRP A 79 -9.77 -2.74 11.72
C TRP A 79 -11.19 -2.47 12.22
N ASN A 80 -11.40 -2.56 13.54
CA ASN A 80 -12.70 -2.30 14.14
C ASN A 80 -13.16 -0.85 13.92
N LEU A 81 -12.24 0.12 14.00
CA LEU A 81 -12.55 1.52 13.71
C LEU A 81 -13.02 1.72 12.26
N ILE A 82 -12.34 1.10 11.29
CA ILE A 82 -12.74 1.17 9.88
C ILE A 82 -14.16 0.61 9.71
N LEU A 83 -14.45 -0.56 10.29
CA LEU A 83 -15.78 -1.20 10.19
C LEU A 83 -16.88 -0.48 10.98
N GLN A 84 -16.55 0.39 11.92
CA GLN A 84 -17.54 1.22 12.62
C GLN A 84 -18.10 2.35 11.76
N ASN A 85 -17.39 2.75 10.69
CA ASN A 85 -17.88 3.78 9.79
C ASN A 85 -19.19 3.39 9.11
N ASP A 86 -19.89 4.42 8.65
CA ASP A 86 -21.08 4.27 7.81
C ASP A 86 -20.72 3.65 6.45
N ALA A 87 -21.52 2.68 6.02
CA ALA A 87 -21.27 1.93 4.79
C ALA A 87 -21.38 2.81 3.54
N HIS A 88 -22.26 3.83 3.53
CA HIS A 88 -22.35 4.76 2.41
C HIS A 88 -21.07 5.60 2.31
N LYS A 89 -20.56 6.12 3.43
CA LYS A 89 -19.28 6.87 3.42
C LYS A 89 -18.10 6.02 2.95
N LEU A 90 -18.02 4.77 3.37
CA LEU A 90 -16.99 3.84 2.87
C LEU A 90 -17.15 3.58 1.37
N ASN A 91 -18.37 3.34 0.88
CA ASN A 91 -18.61 3.16 -0.56
C ASN A 91 -18.27 4.41 -1.38
N SER A 92 -18.54 5.61 -0.85
CA SER A 92 -18.11 6.87 -1.46
C SER A 92 -16.60 6.95 -1.53
N LEU A 93 -15.87 6.63 -0.44
CA LEU A 93 -14.41 6.58 -0.46
C LEU A 93 -13.88 5.62 -1.53
N PHE A 94 -14.41 4.39 -1.58
CA PHE A 94 -14.00 3.43 -2.60
C PHE A 94 -14.26 3.96 -4.01
N SER A 95 -15.45 4.52 -4.27
CA SER A 95 -15.78 5.06 -5.60
C SER A 95 -14.85 6.21 -5.99
N GLU A 96 -14.68 7.20 -5.12
CA GLU A 96 -13.92 8.41 -5.41
C GLU A 96 -12.40 8.13 -5.54
N ILE A 97 -11.87 7.16 -4.80
CA ILE A 97 -10.44 6.84 -4.84
C ILE A 97 -10.14 5.71 -5.82
N TYR A 98 -10.80 4.57 -5.69
CA TYR A 98 -10.52 3.40 -6.53
C TYR A 98 -10.98 3.64 -7.98
N ARG A 99 -12.17 4.20 -8.20
CA ARG A 99 -12.67 4.43 -9.58
C ARG A 99 -12.15 5.73 -10.17
N GLU A 100 -12.34 6.84 -9.46
CA GLU A 100 -12.13 8.18 -10.02
C GLU A 100 -10.71 8.75 -9.77
N GLU A 101 -9.91 8.13 -8.90
CA GLU A 101 -8.55 8.61 -8.55
C GLU A 101 -8.49 10.07 -8.06
N LYS A 102 -9.52 10.56 -7.34
CA LYS A 102 -9.59 11.95 -6.85
C LYS A 102 -8.65 12.23 -5.67
N LEU A 103 -7.35 12.33 -5.95
CA LEU A 103 -6.30 12.51 -4.94
C LEU A 103 -6.42 13.82 -4.16
N GLU A 104 -6.92 14.88 -4.80
CA GLU A 104 -7.16 16.19 -4.21
C GLU A 104 -8.27 16.18 -3.16
N MET A 105 -9.23 15.25 -3.28
CA MET A 105 -10.36 15.11 -2.36
C MET A 105 -10.04 14.25 -1.14
N VAL A 106 -8.86 13.60 -1.09
CA VAL A 106 -8.54 12.63 -0.02
C VAL A 106 -8.69 13.22 1.37
N LYS A 107 -8.25 14.48 1.57
CA LYS A 107 -8.37 15.13 2.89
C LYS A 107 -9.83 15.24 3.36
N SER A 108 -10.74 15.62 2.48
CA SER A 108 -12.17 15.73 2.81
C SER A 108 -12.86 14.37 2.88
N LEU A 109 -12.45 13.41 2.06
CA LEU A 109 -13.05 12.07 2.03
C LEU A 109 -12.77 11.26 3.29
N ILE A 110 -11.63 11.49 3.95
CA ILE A 110 -11.25 10.71 5.14
C ILE A 110 -11.40 11.50 6.45
N SER A 111 -11.77 12.79 6.41
CA SER A 111 -11.74 13.66 7.60
C SER A 111 -12.66 13.22 8.73
N ASP A 112 -13.74 12.52 8.40
CA ASP A 112 -14.76 12.02 9.33
C ASP A 112 -14.81 10.48 9.37
N LEU A 113 -13.82 9.80 8.76
CA LEU A 113 -13.71 8.35 8.75
C LEU A 113 -12.73 7.86 9.81
N LEU A 114 -13.20 6.99 10.69
CA LEU A 114 -12.42 6.39 11.76
C LEU A 114 -11.46 5.33 11.21
N GLY A 115 -10.19 5.39 11.64
CA GLY A 115 -9.16 4.41 11.26
C GLY A 115 -8.71 4.46 9.79
N ILE A 116 -9.20 5.42 9.00
CA ILE A 116 -8.81 5.59 7.60
C ILE A 116 -7.82 6.74 7.47
N TYR A 117 -6.63 6.42 6.98
CA TYR A 117 -5.54 7.38 6.78
C TYR A 117 -4.97 7.25 5.35
N HIS A 118 -3.94 8.04 5.04
CA HIS A 118 -3.23 8.02 3.76
C HIS A 118 -2.80 6.60 3.32
N GLY A 119 -2.38 5.75 4.26
CA GLY A 119 -2.05 4.35 3.99
C GLY A 119 -3.19 3.58 3.34
N PHE A 120 -4.40 3.65 3.91
CA PHE A 120 -5.56 2.92 3.41
C PHE A 120 -5.95 3.40 2.00
N VAL A 121 -5.96 4.72 1.79
CA VAL A 121 -6.21 5.33 0.48
C VAL A 121 -5.19 4.85 -0.57
N SER A 122 -3.91 4.79 -0.21
CA SER A 122 -2.88 4.29 -1.12
C SER A 122 -3.03 2.80 -1.44
N CYS A 123 -3.58 2.00 -0.54
CA CYS A 123 -3.90 0.60 -0.81
C CYS A 123 -5.02 0.46 -1.84
N LEU A 124 -6.05 1.32 -1.80
CA LEU A 124 -7.11 1.32 -2.82
C LEU A 124 -6.54 1.64 -4.21
N LEU A 125 -5.68 2.66 -4.31
CA LEU A 125 -4.99 3.00 -5.55
C LEU A 125 -4.09 1.85 -6.04
N TYR A 126 -3.35 1.22 -5.12
CA TYR A 126 -2.51 0.06 -5.43
C TYR A 126 -3.32 -1.14 -5.92
N LEU A 127 -4.48 -1.43 -5.32
CA LEU A 127 -5.36 -2.50 -5.80
C LEU A 127 -5.93 -2.19 -7.18
N LYS A 128 -6.23 -0.91 -7.48
CA LYS A 128 -6.69 -0.51 -8.81
C LYS A 128 -5.65 -0.81 -9.89
N ASP A 129 -4.41 -0.41 -9.65
CA ASP A 129 -3.30 -0.60 -10.58
C ASP A 129 -1.97 -0.66 -9.82
N SER A 130 -1.52 -1.88 -9.52
CA SER A 130 -0.27 -2.14 -8.79
C SER A 130 1.00 -1.83 -9.62
N ASP A 131 0.86 -1.71 -10.93
CA ASP A 131 1.96 -1.29 -11.80
C ASP A 131 2.15 0.23 -11.79
N LYS A 132 1.07 1.00 -11.59
CA LYS A 132 1.08 2.46 -11.48
C LYS A 132 1.28 2.97 -10.06
N TYR A 133 0.63 2.35 -9.08
CA TYR A 133 0.54 2.84 -7.71
C TYR A 133 1.31 1.97 -6.72
N ASN A 134 1.71 2.56 -5.59
CA ASN A 134 2.50 1.90 -4.56
C ASN A 134 1.92 2.24 -3.17
N VAL A 135 2.07 1.34 -2.20
CA VAL A 135 1.53 1.53 -0.85
C VAL A 135 2.35 2.57 -0.07
N PHE A 136 1.69 3.65 0.34
CA PHE A 136 2.27 4.82 0.99
C PHE A 136 1.99 4.79 2.49
N ILE A 137 2.92 4.23 3.24
CA ILE A 137 2.89 4.14 4.71
C ILE A 137 4.20 4.68 5.31
N PRO A 138 4.27 4.94 6.63
CA PRO A 138 5.49 5.45 7.25
C PRO A 138 6.73 4.57 6.98
N ALA A 139 6.57 3.25 7.01
CA ALA A 139 7.65 2.29 6.77
C ALA A 139 8.21 2.43 5.34
N THR A 140 7.36 2.38 4.32
CA THR A 140 7.79 2.50 2.92
C THR A 140 8.36 3.88 2.59
N THR A 141 7.85 4.93 3.26
CA THR A 141 8.39 6.29 3.17
C THR A 141 9.84 6.38 3.65
N LYS A 142 10.21 5.66 4.73
CA LYS A 142 11.60 5.58 5.20
C LYS A 142 12.49 4.91 4.15
N GLY A 143 12.04 3.81 3.55
CA GLY A 143 12.76 3.15 2.45
C GLY A 143 13.02 4.06 1.25
N VAL A 144 12.03 4.84 0.83
CA VAL A 144 12.20 5.80 -0.28
C VAL A 144 13.24 6.87 0.06
N LYS A 145 13.27 7.34 1.32
CA LYS A 145 14.29 8.29 1.78
C LYS A 145 15.68 7.68 1.78
N GLU A 146 15.82 6.42 2.16
CA GLU A 146 17.09 5.70 2.09
C GLU A 146 17.58 5.55 0.64
N ALA A 147 16.69 5.16 -0.28
CA ALA A 147 17.03 5.03 -1.69
C ALA A 147 17.34 6.38 -2.38
N PHE A 148 16.71 7.47 -1.93
CA PHE A 148 16.78 8.79 -2.58
C PHE A 148 16.92 9.96 -1.59
N PRO A 149 17.99 10.04 -0.78
CA PRO A 149 18.08 10.97 0.36
C PRO A 149 17.92 12.45 -0.04
N HIS A 150 18.48 12.84 -1.19
CA HIS A 150 18.37 14.22 -1.67
C HIS A 150 17.00 14.55 -2.26
N LYS A 151 16.39 13.62 -3.02
CA LYS A 151 15.11 13.87 -3.69
C LYS A 151 13.92 13.75 -2.74
N ALA A 152 14.01 12.86 -1.76
CA ALA A 152 12.98 12.63 -0.75
C ALA A 152 13.15 13.51 0.51
N LYS A 153 14.06 14.50 0.50
CA LYS A 153 14.35 15.37 1.66
C LYS A 153 13.09 16.02 2.24
N VAL A 154 12.20 16.49 1.35
CA VAL A 154 10.94 17.15 1.71
C VAL A 154 9.76 16.19 1.81
N LEU A 155 9.94 14.90 1.48
CA LEU A 155 8.87 13.91 1.56
C LEU A 155 8.45 13.72 3.02
N ARG A 156 7.14 13.80 3.27
CA ARG A 156 6.52 13.58 4.58
C ARG A 156 5.31 12.67 4.39
N TYR A 157 5.09 11.76 5.34
CA TYR A 157 3.86 10.94 5.35
C TYR A 157 2.63 11.78 5.71
N THR A 158 2.82 12.74 6.61
CA THR A 158 1.82 13.73 7.02
C THR A 158 1.81 14.95 6.08
N GLY A 159 0.69 15.68 6.04
CA GLY A 159 0.51 16.87 5.20
C GLY A 159 -0.39 16.61 3.98
N PRO A 160 -0.31 17.42 2.91
CA PRO A 160 -1.17 17.27 1.74
C PRO A 160 -0.93 15.93 1.04
N PHE A 161 -1.95 15.05 1.05
CA PHE A 161 -1.84 13.69 0.52
C PHE A 161 -1.35 13.68 -0.93
N GLN A 162 -2.05 14.36 -1.85
CA GLN A 162 -1.74 14.35 -3.28
C GLN A 162 -0.27 14.68 -3.55
N LYS A 163 0.25 15.79 -3.01
CA LYS A 163 1.64 16.22 -3.20
C LYS A 163 2.63 15.16 -2.70
N ASN A 164 2.45 14.68 -1.47
CA ASN A 164 3.38 13.74 -0.86
C ASN A 164 3.30 12.35 -1.51
N PHE A 165 2.08 11.88 -1.80
CA PHE A 165 1.83 10.61 -2.44
C PHE A 165 2.38 10.56 -3.86
N LEU A 166 2.18 11.60 -4.67
CA LEU A 166 2.73 11.65 -6.03
C LEU A 166 4.26 11.62 -6.03
N MET A 167 4.91 12.39 -5.14
CA MET A 167 6.37 12.34 -4.97
C MET A 167 6.86 10.96 -4.53
N PHE A 168 6.19 10.36 -3.54
CA PHE A 168 6.48 9.00 -3.09
C PHE A 168 6.33 8.00 -4.25
N ASN A 169 5.21 8.05 -4.96
CA ASN A 169 4.88 7.11 -6.03
C ASN A 169 5.85 7.23 -7.21
N GLU A 170 6.27 8.43 -7.58
CA GLU A 170 7.27 8.66 -8.61
C GLU A 170 8.62 8.01 -8.24
N LEU A 171 9.12 8.29 -7.03
CA LEU A 171 10.40 7.76 -6.56
C LEU A 171 10.36 6.24 -6.39
N THR A 172 9.25 5.70 -5.90
CA THR A 172 9.05 4.26 -5.77
C THR A 172 8.98 3.58 -7.14
N ASN A 173 8.25 4.13 -8.10
CA ASN A 173 8.22 3.59 -9.46
C ASN A 173 9.60 3.67 -10.13
N LYS A 174 10.40 4.70 -9.81
CA LYS A 174 11.79 4.78 -10.24
C LYS A 174 12.64 3.65 -9.67
N LEU A 175 12.53 3.36 -8.37
CA LEU A 175 13.18 2.21 -7.73
C LEU A 175 12.74 0.90 -8.37
N LYS A 176 11.41 0.72 -8.55
CA LYS A 176 10.81 -0.45 -9.20
C LYS A 176 11.43 -0.73 -10.57
N ARG A 177 11.54 0.29 -11.42
CA ARG A 177 12.16 0.17 -12.76
C ARG A 177 13.67 -0.08 -12.69
N GLU A 178 14.42 0.72 -11.92
CA GLU A 178 15.88 0.61 -11.87
C GLU A 178 16.38 -0.70 -11.23
N CYS A 179 15.56 -1.34 -10.39
CA CYS A 179 15.85 -2.62 -9.74
C CYS A 179 15.03 -3.80 -10.27
N ARG A 180 14.17 -3.58 -11.28
CA ARG A 180 13.28 -4.60 -11.89
C ARG A 180 12.40 -5.35 -10.88
N LEU A 181 11.86 -4.61 -9.90
CA LEU A 181 10.98 -5.18 -8.88
C LEU A 181 9.57 -5.43 -9.43
N LYS A 182 8.94 -6.51 -8.96
CA LYS A 182 7.49 -6.72 -9.13
C LYS A 182 6.72 -5.86 -8.12
N PRO A 183 5.46 -5.47 -8.40
CA PRO A 183 4.65 -4.71 -7.45
C PRO A 183 4.60 -5.31 -6.04
N GLN A 184 4.43 -6.64 -5.95
CA GLN A 184 4.31 -7.37 -4.67
C GLN A 184 5.60 -7.40 -3.83
N GLU A 185 6.75 -7.02 -4.41
CA GLU A 185 8.06 -6.98 -3.74
C GLU A 185 8.36 -5.58 -3.16
N VAL A 186 7.71 -4.54 -3.67
CA VAL A 186 8.10 -3.14 -3.41
C VAL A 186 7.95 -2.76 -1.95
N ASP A 187 6.83 -3.09 -1.31
CA ASP A 187 6.59 -2.76 0.09
C ASP A 187 7.53 -3.52 1.04
N ILE A 188 7.88 -4.76 0.73
CA ILE A 188 8.91 -5.53 1.47
C ILE A 188 10.24 -4.81 1.35
N VAL A 189 10.68 -4.53 0.11
CA VAL A 189 11.96 -3.89 -0.16
C VAL A 189 12.07 -2.56 0.56
N LEU A 190 11.07 -1.69 0.43
CA LEU A 190 11.08 -0.37 1.07
C LEU A 190 10.98 -0.44 2.59
N THR A 191 10.32 -1.45 3.14
CA THR A 191 10.24 -1.62 4.60
C THR A 191 11.57 -2.08 5.19
N CYS A 192 12.27 -2.98 4.50
CA CYS A 192 13.55 -3.50 4.95
C CYS A 192 14.72 -2.54 4.69
N LEU A 193 14.70 -1.78 3.59
CA LEU A 193 15.87 -1.03 3.11
C LEU A 193 16.57 -0.14 4.17
N PRO A 194 15.87 0.58 5.08
CA PRO A 194 16.51 1.39 6.12
C PRO A 194 17.28 0.58 7.19
N SER A 195 17.08 -0.73 7.26
CA SER A 195 17.69 -1.63 8.25
C SER A 195 18.90 -2.39 7.71
N TRP A 196 19.39 -2.04 6.51
CA TRP A 196 20.44 -2.74 5.75
C TRP A 196 21.63 -1.85 5.42
#